data_AF-Q98TK1-F1
#
_entry.id   AF-Q98TK1-F1
#
_cell.length_a   1.000
_cell.length_b   1.000
_cell.length_c   1.000
_cell.angle_alpha   90.00
_cell.angle_beta   90.00
_cell.angle_gamma   90.00
#
_symmetry.space_group_name_H-M   'P 1'
#
loop_
_entity.id
_entity.type
_entity.pdbx_description
1 polymer ?
#
loop_
_entity_poly.entity_id
_entity_poly.type
_entity_poly.pdbx_seq_one_letter_code
_entity_poly.pdbx_strand_id
1 'polypeptide(L)' 'ASHHYDNTTVHKLFRKLTHRLFRRNFGYTLRSVNDVYVKKDVQIKDTFRAETKAYYFAEPQSV' A
#
# COMPACT_ATOMS: atom_id res chain seq x y z
N ALA A 1 4.96 9.44 23.67
CA ALA A 1 4.65 8.45 22.60
C ALA A 1 5.29 7.12 22.98
N SER A 2 4.63 5.98 22.74
CA SER A 2 5.20 4.66 23.05
C SER A 2 6.51 4.45 22.28
N HIS A 3 7.63 4.18 22.97
CA HIS A 3 8.94 3.92 22.36
C HIS A 3 8.99 2.62 21.51
N HIS A 4 7.94 1.80 21.57
CA HIS A 4 7.87 0.53 20.83
C HIS A 4 7.44 0.69 19.38
N TYR A 5 6.86 1.83 19.00
CA TYR A 5 6.29 2.02 17.67
C TYR A 5 6.95 3.18 16.94
N ASP A 6 7.52 2.88 15.78
CA ASP A 6 8.01 3.86 14.82
C ASP A 6 6.96 4.11 13.73
N ASN A 7 7.15 5.15 12.92
CA ASN A 7 6.26 5.44 11.80
C ASN A 7 6.24 4.27 10.77
N THR A 8 7.31 3.47 10.69
CA THR A 8 7.36 2.30 9.80
C THR A 8 6.40 1.19 10.21
N THR A 9 6.02 1.16 11.48
CA THR A 9 5.05 0.20 12.03
C THR A 9 3.71 0.32 11.33
N VAL A 10 3.27 1.53 11.00
CA VAL A 10 2.01 1.77 10.26
C VAL A 10 2.03 1.04 8.92
N HIS A 11 3.10 1.21 8.13
CA HIS A 11 3.24 0.55 6.83
C HIS A 11 3.31 -0.98 6.95
N LYS A 12 4.02 -1.50 7.96
CA LYS A 12 4.10 -2.94 8.24
C LYS A 12 2.73 -3.53 8.60
N LEU A 13 1.93 -2.82 9.40
CA LEU A 13 0.59 -3.25 9.79
C LEU A 13 -0.37 -3.25 8.60
N PHE A 14 -0.39 -2.17 7.80
CA PHE A 14 -1.20 -2.11 6.59
C PHE A 14 -0.85 -3.23 5.61
N ARG A 15 0.43 -3.51 5.39
CA ARG A 15 0.87 -4.63 4.54
C ARG A 15 0.28 -5.97 4.98
N LYS A 16 0.32 -6.27 6.29
CA LYS A 16 -0.25 -7.51 6.85
C LYS A 16 -1.78 -7.54 6.70
N LEU A 17 -2.44 -6.41 6.97
CA LEU A 17 -3.89 -6.29 6.87
C LEU A 17 -4.38 -6.46 5.43
N THR A 18 -3.82 -5.71 4.48
CA THR A 18 -4.19 -5.77 3.06
C THR A 18 -3.94 -7.15 2.47
N HIS A 19 -2.83 -7.80 2.83
CA HIS A 19 -2.59 -9.20 2.46
C HIS A 19 -3.72 -10.08 3.01
N ARG A 20 -4.02 -10.00 4.31
CA ARG A 20 -5.06 -10.83 4.92
C ARG A 20 -6.39 -10.61 4.21
N LEU A 21 -6.86 -9.38 4.06
CA LEU A 21 -8.20 -9.09 3.56
C LEU A 21 -8.40 -9.42 2.08
N PHE A 22 -7.45 -9.05 1.21
CA PHE A 22 -7.69 -9.07 -0.24
C PHE A 22 -6.89 -10.13 -1.00
N ARG A 23 -5.90 -10.75 -0.36
CA ARG A 23 -5.04 -11.78 -1.00
C ARG A 23 -5.25 -13.18 -0.43
N ARG A 24 -6.24 -13.35 0.46
CA ARG A 24 -6.73 -14.65 0.93
C ARG A 24 -8.24 -14.72 0.74
N ASN A 25 -8.74 -15.94 0.54
CA ASN A 25 -10.16 -16.22 0.50
C ASN A 25 -10.58 -16.87 1.83
N PHE A 26 -11.61 -16.33 2.46
CA PHE A 26 -12.18 -16.83 3.72
C PHE A 26 -13.64 -17.26 3.60
N GLY A 27 -14.13 -17.52 2.38
CA GLY A 27 -15.52 -17.91 2.13
C GLY A 27 -16.46 -16.75 1.81
N TYR A 28 -15.94 -15.54 1.62
CA TYR A 28 -16.67 -14.38 1.11
C TYR A 28 -15.89 -13.73 -0.05
N THR A 29 -16.61 -13.03 -0.93
CA THR A 29 -15.99 -12.26 -2.02
C THR A 29 -15.74 -10.83 -1.57
N LEU A 30 -14.46 -10.46 -1.46
CA LEU A 30 -14.04 -9.09 -1.19
C LEU A 30 -13.20 -8.58 -2.37
N ARG A 31 -13.71 -7.57 -3.09
CA ARG A 31 -13.02 -6.93 -4.22
C ARG A 31 -12.65 -5.51 -3.84
N SER A 32 -11.42 -5.11 -4.16
CA SER A 32 -10.93 -3.76 -3.95
C SER A 32 -9.90 -3.43 -5.02
N VAL A 33 -9.86 -2.15 -5.39
CA VAL A 33 -8.81 -1.55 -6.20
C VAL A 33 -8.11 -0.55 -5.29
N ASN A 34 -6.78 -0.65 -5.20
CA ASN A 34 -5.97 0.26 -4.40
C ASN A 34 -4.86 0.80 -5.31
N ASP A 35 -5.17 1.87 -6.03
CA ASP A 35 -4.27 2.50 -6.99
C ASP A 35 -4.06 3.97 -6.65
N VAL A 36 -2.89 4.50 -7.01
CA VAL A 36 -2.55 5.92 -6.83
C VAL A 36 -2.40 6.56 -8.19
N TYR A 37 -3.18 7.61 -8.45
CA TYR A 37 -3.13 8.37 -9.69
C TYR A 37 -2.45 9.70 -9.46
N VAL A 38 -1.41 9.97 -10.24
CA VAL A 38 -0.59 11.18 -10.15
C VAL A 38 -0.63 11.90 -11.48
N LYS A 39 -0.75 13.24 -11.42
CA LYS A 39 -0.70 14.08 -12.63
C LYS A 39 0.59 13.85 -13.41
N LYS A 40 0.50 13.70 -14.73
CA LYS A 40 1.64 13.50 -15.66
C LYS A 40 2.89 14.34 -15.41
N ASP A 41 2.73 15.60 -15.06
CA ASP A 41 3.86 16.53 -14.90
C ASP A 41 4.59 16.39 -13.55
N VAL A 42 4.09 15.53 -12.65
CA VAL A 42 4.69 15.30 -11.33
C VAL A 42 5.58 14.08 -11.38
N GLN A 43 6.88 14.29 -11.15
CA GLN A 43 7.84 13.19 -11.04
C GLN A 43 7.61 12.38 -9.76
N ILE A 44 7.35 11.08 -9.94
CA ILE A 44 7.23 10.12 -8.85
C ILE A 44 8.63 9.63 -8.48
N LYS A 45 9.02 9.76 -7.22
CA LYS A 45 10.29 9.22 -6.73
C LYS A 45 10.27 7.68 -6.82
N ASP A 46 11.36 7.09 -7.29
CA ASP A 46 11.46 5.62 -7.38
C ASP A 46 11.33 4.94 -6.02
N THR A 47 11.84 5.57 -4.96
CA THR A 47 11.68 5.09 -3.57
C THR A 47 10.21 5.02 -3.18
N PHE A 48 9.42 6.04 -3.52
CA PHE A 48 7.98 6.05 -3.26
C PHE A 48 7.29 4.93 -4.04
N ARG A 49 7.59 4.78 -5.34
CA ARG A 49 7.05 3.67 -6.15
C ARG A 49 7.35 2.31 -5.52
N ALA A 50 8.58 2.08 -5.08
CA ALA A 50 9.00 0.83 -4.45
C ALA A 50 8.28 0.58 -3.11
N GLU A 51 8.17 1.61 -2.25
CA GLU A 51 7.51 1.51 -0.95
C GLU A 51 6.00 1.29 -1.07
N THR A 52 5.33 2.02 -1.97
CA THR A 52 3.90 1.85 -2.25
C THR A 52 3.60 0.43 -2.73
N LYS A 53 4.42 -0.11 -3.63
CA LYS A 53 4.31 -1.48 -4.10
C LYS A 53 4.55 -2.51 -2.99
N ALA A 54 5.54 -2.27 -2.13
CA ALA A 54 5.94 -3.18 -1.06
C ALA A 54 4.92 -3.27 0.10
N TYR A 55 4.34 -2.13 0.51
CA TYR A 55 3.48 -2.06 1.69
C TYR A 55 1.99 -2.04 1.37
N TYR A 56 1.59 -1.45 0.25
CA TYR A 56 0.19 -1.23 -0.08
C TYR A 56 -0.31 -2.09 -1.25
N PHE A 57 0.59 -2.84 -1.90
CA PHE A 57 0.30 -3.62 -3.10
C PHE A 57 -0.32 -2.77 -4.22
N ALA A 58 0.00 -1.49 -4.23
CA ALA A 58 -0.49 -0.48 -5.15
C ALA A 58 0.65 -0.01 -6.06
N GLU A 59 0.35 0.28 -7.32
CA GLU A 59 1.33 0.78 -8.28
C GLU A 59 0.95 2.19 -8.76
N PRO A 60 1.74 3.23 -8.44
CA PRO A 60 1.45 4.59 -8.87
C PRO A 60 1.40 4.73 -10.40
N GLN A 61 0.27 5.25 -10.90
CA GLN A 61 -0.03 5.49 -12.31
C GLN A 61 0.07 6.99 -12.60
N SER A 62 0.69 7.32 -13.74
CA SER A 62 0.77 8.68 -14.24
C SER A 62 -0.36 8.90 -15.26
N VAL A 63 -1.28 9.82 -14.98
CA VAL A 63 -2.48 10.07 -15.79
C VAL A 63 -2.65 11.53 -16.21
#